data_AF-A0A933BF52-F1
#
_entry.id   AF-A0A933BF52-F1
#
_cell.length_a   1.000
_cell.length_b   1.000
_cell.length_c   1.000
_cell.angle_alpha   90.00
_cell.angle_beta   90.00
_cell.angle_gamma   90.00
#
_symmetry.space_group_name_H-M   'P 1'
#
loop_
_entity.id
_entity.type
_entity.pdbx_description
1 polymer ?
#
loop_
_entity_poly.entity_id
_entity_poly.type
_entity_poly.pdbx_seq_one_letter_code
_entity_poly.pdbx_strand_id
1 'polypeptide(L)'
;MLTPSEISALRRQSLISALFSLPVCALLFLASRLYFRYRFKDLAAFRRQVWAELDASPGPVIWAANHLTLIDSFLVFLAIFPWNRVWHWRRIPWSTPEYRNYYQLGGPIQSRAIRILMYLCRCIPFLREGEDEAAVSWRERAFQKCLWILNRGGTVFVYPEAGRSRSGWFESRKPKDFLGRLALAAPSARFLCVYLRGDHQLYTTVAPIKRESYRMHARIVPAVEPGETHPRAVSQRLFNILGELQERWFAQWIGPKNCAGNDLIDLGSPGSREHFPPEREEPDWEWIDRHLTGKESDYLRSQAPESLMKTFWKFFTGKEAAHKALARSGIKTPVGAFKHIEIDLFRRKAVHLPTGCQVDIAFTPEGEDVVHCLAVLRGGYIGDEETAGDVLWKVEPVPDGVSPSEFARERCLRFIADSSDEIDEASLAFSVEEEAPVVLRSGRPQDWGVSLSHSGRYAAFSFMIS
;
A
#
# COMPACT_ATOMS: atom_id res chain seq x y z
N MET A 1 17.05 10.38 -31.88
CA MET A 1 16.46 11.73 -31.98
C MET A 1 15.04 11.64 -32.55
N LEU A 2 14.15 12.58 -32.22
CA LEU A 2 12.79 12.61 -32.76
C LEU A 2 12.77 13.06 -34.22
N THR A 3 11.90 12.45 -35.02
CA THR A 3 11.66 12.83 -36.42
C THR A 3 10.85 14.14 -36.53
N PRO A 4 10.92 14.86 -37.66
CA PRO A 4 10.10 16.06 -37.88
C PRO A 4 8.59 15.80 -37.76
N SER A 5 8.12 14.63 -38.18
CA SER A 5 6.71 14.25 -38.09
C SER A 5 6.27 14.04 -36.64
N GLU A 6 7.09 13.43 -35.80
CA GLU A 6 6.83 13.27 -34.36
C GLU A 6 6.80 14.63 -33.64
N ILE A 7 7.72 15.53 -33.99
CA ILE A 7 7.74 16.90 -33.45
C ILE A 7 6.47 17.65 -33.86
N SER A 8 6.05 17.54 -35.12
CA SER A 8 4.81 18.12 -35.62
C SER A 8 3.58 17.56 -34.88
N ALA A 9 3.56 16.25 -34.62
CA ALA A 9 2.50 15.60 -33.85
C ALA A 9 2.41 16.14 -32.41
N LEU A 10 3.54 16.28 -31.71
CA LEU A 10 3.58 16.87 -30.36
C LEU A 10 3.08 18.32 -30.36
N ARG A 11 3.48 19.14 -31.34
CA ARG A 11 3.01 20.53 -31.46
C ARG A 11 1.50 20.60 -31.67
N ARG A 12 0.96 19.77 -32.58
CA ARG A 12 -0.49 19.67 -32.81
C ARG A 12 -1.23 19.26 -31.55
N GLN A 13 -0.75 18.23 -30.85
CA GLN A 13 -1.35 17.79 -29.60
C GLN A 13 -1.31 18.89 -28.53
N SER A 14 -0.19 19.61 -28.42
CA SER A 14 -0.04 20.73 -27.49
C SER A 14 -1.08 21.82 -27.75
N LEU A 15 -1.27 22.20 -29.01
CA LEU A 15 -2.23 23.21 -29.45
C LEU A 15 -3.67 22.77 -29.20
N ILE A 16 -4.04 21.57 -29.65
CA ILE A 16 -5.39 21.03 -29.47
C ILE A 16 -5.69 20.92 -27.97
N SER A 17 -4.78 20.34 -27.18
CA SER A 17 -4.96 20.21 -25.74
C SER A 17 -5.04 21.57 -25.03
N ALA A 18 -4.36 22.61 -25.54
CA ALA A 18 -4.49 23.97 -25.00
C ALA A 18 -5.90 24.53 -25.28
N LEU A 19 -6.41 24.38 -26.50
CA LEU A 19 -7.76 24.81 -26.89
C LEU A 19 -8.85 24.12 -26.06
N PHE A 20 -8.67 22.83 -25.77
CA PHE A 20 -9.63 22.02 -24.99
C PHE A 20 -9.31 21.95 -23.50
N SER A 21 -8.31 22.69 -23.00
CA SER A 21 -7.87 22.61 -21.61
C SER A 21 -9.00 22.96 -20.64
N LEU A 22 -9.70 24.08 -20.86
CA LEU A 22 -10.84 24.51 -20.05
C LEU A 22 -11.98 23.47 -19.96
N PRO A 23 -12.59 23.02 -21.07
CA PRO A 23 -13.70 22.07 -20.99
C PRO A 23 -13.27 20.74 -20.38
N VAL A 24 -12.06 20.27 -20.67
CA VAL A 24 -11.51 19.07 -20.02
C VAL A 24 -11.35 19.28 -18.52
N CYS A 25 -10.74 20.40 -18.09
CA CYS A 25 -10.61 20.71 -16.67
C CYS A 25 -11.98 20.80 -15.99
N ALA A 26 -12.97 21.46 -16.61
CA ALA A 26 -14.34 21.55 -16.07
C ALA A 26 -14.93 20.16 -15.86
N LEU A 27 -14.85 19.29 -16.88
CA LEU A 27 -15.32 17.91 -16.79
C LEU A 27 -14.64 17.15 -15.64
N LEU A 28 -13.32 17.29 -15.52
CA LEU A 28 -12.51 16.66 -14.48
C LEU A 28 -12.92 17.15 -13.07
N PHE A 29 -13.11 18.47 -12.88
CA PHE A 29 -13.59 19.04 -11.63
C PHE A 29 -15.00 18.59 -11.27
N LEU A 30 -15.93 18.61 -12.24
CA LEU A 30 -17.31 18.18 -12.04
C LEU A 30 -17.39 16.70 -11.71
N ALA A 31 -16.66 15.85 -12.42
CA ALA A 31 -16.58 14.42 -12.13
C ALA A 31 -16.07 14.17 -10.70
N SER A 32 -15.00 14.84 -10.30
CA SER A 32 -14.45 14.74 -8.94
C SER A 32 -15.46 15.17 -7.87
N ARG A 33 -16.15 16.31 -8.08
CA ARG A 33 -17.02 16.91 -7.06
C ARG A 33 -18.40 16.26 -6.97
N LEU A 34 -18.99 15.88 -8.10
CA LEU A 34 -20.38 15.41 -8.19
C LEU A 34 -20.46 13.89 -8.20
N TYR A 35 -19.66 13.23 -9.03
CA TYR A 35 -19.71 11.78 -9.19
C TYR A 35 -18.91 11.05 -8.11
N PHE A 36 -17.64 11.42 -7.94
CA PHE A 36 -16.76 10.78 -6.96
C PHE A 36 -16.90 11.36 -5.55
N ARG A 37 -17.25 12.66 -5.45
CA ARG A 37 -17.38 13.42 -4.21
C ARG A 37 -16.10 13.45 -3.37
N TYR A 38 -14.93 13.46 -4.01
CA TYR A 38 -13.64 13.51 -3.33
C TYR A 38 -13.44 14.83 -2.59
N ARG A 39 -12.71 14.75 -1.47
CA ARG A 39 -12.31 15.91 -0.66
C ARG A 39 -10.79 15.95 -0.55
N PHE A 40 -10.22 17.15 -0.50
CA PHE A 40 -8.78 17.34 -0.29
C PHE A 40 -8.59 18.21 0.95
N LYS A 41 -7.85 17.72 1.95
CA LYS A 41 -7.55 18.48 3.15
C LYS A 41 -6.58 19.62 2.84
N ASP A 42 -6.86 20.80 3.40
CA ASP A 42 -6.04 22.00 3.28
C ASP A 42 -5.68 22.40 1.84
N LEU A 43 -6.54 22.07 0.88
CA LEU A 43 -6.28 22.23 -0.56
C LEU A 43 -5.85 23.65 -0.95
N ALA A 44 -6.46 24.67 -0.35
CA ALA A 44 -6.11 26.06 -0.64
C ALA A 44 -4.68 26.41 -0.17
N ALA A 45 -4.29 25.96 1.02
CA ALA A 45 -2.95 26.18 1.55
C ALA A 45 -1.91 25.39 0.74
N PHE A 46 -2.18 24.12 0.44
CA PHE A 46 -1.35 23.28 -0.41
C PHE A 46 -1.09 23.92 -1.78
N ARG A 47 -2.15 24.39 -2.45
CA ARG A 47 -2.00 25.06 -3.76
C ARG A 47 -1.20 26.34 -3.67
N ARG A 48 -1.43 27.18 -2.64
CA ARG A 48 -0.63 28.41 -2.46
C ARG A 48 0.86 28.09 -2.32
N GLN A 49 1.21 27.10 -1.50
CA GLN A 49 2.59 26.66 -1.32
C GLN A 49 3.22 26.21 -2.66
N VAL A 50 2.58 25.25 -3.34
CA VAL A 50 3.11 24.70 -4.59
C VAL A 50 3.25 25.77 -5.67
N TRP A 51 2.26 26.65 -5.83
CA TRP A 51 2.30 27.69 -6.86
C TRP A 51 3.28 28.82 -6.53
N ALA A 52 3.50 29.16 -5.25
CA ALA A 52 4.55 30.10 -4.88
C ALA A 52 5.93 29.59 -5.32
N GLU A 53 6.22 28.30 -5.08
CA GLU A 53 7.49 27.70 -5.51
C GLU A 53 7.60 27.57 -7.05
N LEU A 54 6.50 27.24 -7.74
CA LEU A 54 6.47 27.17 -9.21
C LEU A 54 6.62 28.54 -9.87
N ASP A 55 6.01 29.59 -9.31
CA ASP A 55 6.10 30.95 -9.85
C ASP A 55 7.50 31.52 -9.63
N ALA A 56 8.15 31.20 -8.50
CA ALA A 56 9.54 31.57 -8.22
C ALA A 56 10.57 30.89 -9.13
N SER A 57 10.17 29.83 -9.85
CA SER A 57 11.07 28.99 -10.67
C SER A 57 10.56 28.84 -12.12
N PRO A 58 10.78 29.80 -13.02
CA PRO A 58 10.18 29.83 -14.38
C PRO A 58 10.67 28.73 -15.36
N GLY A 59 11.48 27.77 -14.91
CA GLY A 59 12.03 26.68 -15.73
C GLY A 59 11.12 25.46 -15.92
N PRO A 60 11.60 24.44 -16.65
CA PRO A 60 10.89 23.17 -16.82
C PRO A 60 10.71 22.42 -15.50
N VAL A 61 9.68 21.58 -15.41
CA VAL A 61 9.37 20.83 -14.18
C VAL A 61 9.09 19.37 -14.51
N ILE A 62 9.67 18.48 -13.71
CA ILE A 62 9.38 17.05 -13.73
C ILE A 62 8.54 16.75 -12.50
N TRP A 63 7.27 16.43 -12.71
CA TRP A 63 6.38 15.97 -11.65
C TRP A 63 6.67 14.51 -11.36
N ALA A 64 6.89 14.20 -10.09
CA ALA A 64 7.07 12.85 -9.60
C ALA A 64 6.15 12.62 -8.40
N ALA A 65 5.29 11.61 -8.47
CA ALA A 65 4.37 11.31 -7.39
C ALA A 65 4.36 9.82 -7.04
N ASN A 66 3.94 9.46 -5.82
CA ASN A 66 3.63 8.06 -5.50
C ASN A 66 2.47 7.56 -6.38
N HIS A 67 2.40 6.24 -6.60
CA HIS A 67 1.37 5.64 -7.48
C HIS A 67 0.58 4.54 -6.75
N LEU A 68 -0.66 4.83 -6.38
CA LEU A 68 -1.57 3.97 -5.64
C LEU A 68 -2.85 3.60 -6.43
N THR A 69 -3.30 4.39 -7.39
CA THR A 69 -4.52 4.11 -8.20
C THR A 69 -4.33 4.34 -9.68
N LEU A 70 -5.27 3.87 -10.52
CA LEU A 70 -5.22 4.20 -11.95
C LEU A 70 -5.37 5.71 -12.21
N ILE A 71 -6.12 6.43 -11.37
CA ILE A 71 -6.48 7.82 -11.62
C ILE A 71 -5.64 8.82 -10.82
N ASP A 72 -4.49 8.42 -10.26
CA ASP A 72 -3.65 9.32 -9.46
C ASP A 72 -3.22 10.57 -10.24
N SER A 73 -2.99 10.45 -11.55
CA SER A 73 -2.56 11.60 -12.34
C SER A 73 -3.65 12.67 -12.38
N PHE A 74 -4.90 12.22 -12.40
CA PHE A 74 -6.08 13.07 -12.29
C PHE A 74 -6.22 13.66 -10.89
N LEU A 75 -6.01 12.87 -9.83
CA LEU A 75 -6.08 13.36 -8.44
C LEU A 75 -5.01 14.40 -8.14
N VAL A 76 -3.76 14.15 -8.56
CA VAL A 76 -2.63 15.07 -8.41
C VAL A 76 -2.85 16.34 -9.23
N PHE A 77 -3.40 16.21 -10.45
CA PHE A 77 -3.78 17.38 -11.26
C PHE A 77 -4.81 18.25 -10.53
N LEU A 78 -5.89 17.65 -10.00
CA LEU A 78 -6.91 18.37 -9.25
C LEU A 78 -6.38 18.97 -7.96
N ALA A 79 -5.46 18.28 -7.27
CA ALA A 79 -4.81 18.80 -6.08
C ALA A 79 -4.02 20.08 -6.38
N ILE A 80 -3.21 20.07 -7.43
CA ILE A 80 -2.26 21.16 -7.71
C ILE A 80 -2.91 22.33 -8.45
N PHE A 81 -3.78 22.10 -9.43
CA PHE A 81 -4.31 23.18 -10.26
C PHE A 81 -5.57 23.82 -9.65
N PRO A 82 -5.53 25.10 -9.22
CA PRO A 82 -6.76 25.88 -9.08
C PRO A 82 -7.28 26.31 -10.46
N TRP A 83 -8.58 26.61 -10.53
CA TRP A 83 -9.28 26.97 -11.77
C TRP A 83 -8.64 28.17 -12.50
N ASN A 84 -8.19 29.19 -11.76
CA ASN A 84 -7.53 30.37 -12.34
C ASN A 84 -6.15 30.09 -12.96
N ARG A 85 -5.55 28.91 -12.72
CA ARG A 85 -4.22 28.56 -13.22
C ARG A 85 -4.22 27.58 -14.41
N VAL A 86 -5.40 27.15 -14.88
CA VAL A 86 -5.53 26.25 -16.05
C VAL A 86 -4.98 26.85 -17.35
N TRP A 87 -4.84 28.18 -17.42
CA TRP A 87 -4.26 28.90 -18.56
C TRP A 87 -2.73 28.83 -18.63
N HIS A 88 -2.05 28.41 -17.55
CA HIS A 88 -0.60 28.20 -17.55
C HIS A 88 -0.25 26.90 -18.28
N TRP A 89 -0.49 26.88 -19.59
CA TRP A 89 -0.41 25.69 -20.42
C TRP A 89 0.97 25.01 -20.38
N ARG A 90 2.06 25.73 -20.10
CA ARG A 90 3.41 25.14 -19.94
C ARG A 90 3.58 24.34 -18.64
N ARG A 91 2.76 24.64 -17.63
CA ARG A 91 2.75 23.97 -16.32
C ARG A 91 1.88 22.72 -16.32
N ILE A 92 0.87 22.64 -17.19
CA ILE A 92 0.06 21.42 -17.32
C ILE A 92 0.97 20.28 -17.83
N PRO A 93 1.17 19.23 -17.03
CA PRO A 93 2.16 18.21 -17.34
C PRO A 93 1.72 17.32 -18.51
N TRP A 94 2.71 16.86 -19.27
CA TRP A 94 2.55 15.72 -20.16
C TRP A 94 2.71 14.44 -19.35
N SER A 95 1.63 13.67 -19.17
CA SER A 95 1.64 12.45 -18.37
C SER A 95 2.15 11.25 -19.19
N THR A 96 2.80 10.29 -18.55
CA THR A 96 3.31 9.07 -19.22
C THR A 96 2.54 7.80 -18.81
N PRO A 97 1.27 7.62 -19.22
CA PRO A 97 0.50 6.44 -18.84
C PRO A 97 1.03 5.16 -19.53
N GLU A 98 0.85 4.02 -18.87
CA GLU A 98 1.11 2.72 -19.47
C GLU A 98 0.15 2.47 -20.64
N TYR A 99 0.70 2.14 -21.82
CA TYR A 99 -0.03 1.93 -23.06
C TYR A 99 -1.10 0.84 -22.90
N ARG A 100 -0.73 -0.31 -22.34
CA ARG A 100 -1.66 -1.44 -22.20
C ARG A 100 -2.86 -1.11 -21.31
N ASN A 101 -2.65 -0.32 -20.26
CA ASN A 101 -3.70 0.00 -19.29
C ASN A 101 -4.84 0.85 -19.83
N TYR A 102 -4.65 1.60 -20.92
CA TYR A 102 -5.66 2.55 -21.42
C TYR A 102 -6.06 2.32 -22.87
N TYR A 103 -5.14 1.80 -23.69
CA TYR A 103 -5.36 1.68 -25.13
C TYR A 103 -6.03 0.37 -25.53
N GLN A 104 -6.18 -0.58 -24.59
CA GLN A 104 -6.79 -1.89 -24.78
C GLN A 104 -8.05 -2.12 -23.92
N LEU A 105 -8.51 -1.12 -23.15
CA LEU A 105 -9.70 -1.26 -22.30
C LEU A 105 -11.01 -1.10 -23.10
N GLY A 106 -11.93 -2.03 -22.87
CA GLY A 106 -13.34 -1.95 -23.28
C GLY A 106 -13.61 -2.28 -24.75
N GLY A 107 -14.86 -2.05 -25.17
CA GLY A 107 -15.28 -2.20 -26.57
C GLY A 107 -14.70 -1.12 -27.49
N PRO A 108 -14.84 -1.23 -28.82
CA PRO A 108 -14.23 -0.31 -29.80
C PRO A 108 -14.53 1.17 -29.55
N ILE A 109 -15.75 1.49 -29.08
CA ILE A 109 -16.19 2.87 -28.80
C ILE A 109 -15.51 3.41 -27.54
N GLN A 110 -15.42 2.61 -26.47
CA GLN A 110 -14.80 3.01 -25.21
C GLN A 110 -13.29 3.25 -25.38
N SER A 111 -12.61 2.36 -26.10
CA SER A 111 -11.18 2.54 -26.42
C SER A 111 -10.93 3.83 -27.21
N ARG A 112 -11.78 4.16 -28.19
CA ARG A 112 -11.69 5.43 -28.93
C ARG A 112 -11.91 6.64 -28.03
N ALA A 113 -12.92 6.61 -27.16
CA ALA A 113 -13.19 7.70 -26.23
C ALA A 113 -12.02 7.94 -25.26
N ILE A 114 -11.45 6.87 -24.68
CA ILE A 114 -10.27 6.94 -23.80
C ILE A 114 -9.07 7.50 -24.56
N ARG A 115 -8.81 7.05 -25.81
CA ARG A 115 -7.71 7.57 -26.64
C ARG A 115 -7.83 9.06 -26.90
N ILE A 116 -9.03 9.54 -27.21
CA ILE A 116 -9.31 10.97 -27.39
C ILE A 116 -9.05 11.73 -26.09
N LEU A 117 -9.59 11.25 -24.96
CA LEU A 117 -9.37 11.87 -23.66
C LEU A 117 -7.88 11.93 -23.30
N MET A 118 -7.12 10.84 -23.49
CA MET A 118 -5.68 10.79 -23.25
C MET A 118 -4.92 11.76 -24.18
N TYR A 119 -5.34 11.90 -25.43
CA TYR A 119 -4.76 12.87 -26.34
C TYR A 119 -4.96 14.31 -25.83
N LEU A 120 -6.18 14.67 -25.44
CA LEU A 120 -6.53 15.98 -24.88
C LEU A 120 -5.85 16.25 -23.53
N CYS A 121 -5.63 15.21 -22.73
CA CYS A 121 -4.90 15.27 -21.46
C CYS A 121 -3.38 15.20 -21.63
N ARG A 122 -2.84 15.36 -22.86
CA ARG A 122 -1.40 15.42 -23.15
C ARG A 122 -0.61 14.18 -22.70
N CYS A 123 -1.17 13.00 -22.93
CA CYS A 123 -0.49 11.76 -22.59
C CYS A 123 0.55 11.36 -23.65
N ILE A 124 1.71 10.89 -23.18
CA ILE A 124 2.74 10.19 -23.96
C ILE A 124 2.68 8.73 -23.56
N PRO A 125 2.14 7.83 -24.40
CA PRO A 125 2.02 6.43 -24.03
C PRO A 125 3.39 5.80 -23.81
N PHE A 126 3.55 5.14 -22.68
CA PHE A 126 4.77 4.46 -22.27
C PHE A 126 4.54 2.95 -22.26
N LEU A 127 5.55 2.15 -22.59
CA LEU A 127 5.48 0.69 -22.51
C LEU A 127 6.46 0.21 -21.44
N ARG A 128 5.94 -0.28 -20.30
CA ARG A 128 6.74 -0.69 -19.14
C ARG A 128 7.49 -2.00 -19.38
N GLU A 129 6.85 -2.96 -20.04
CA GLU A 129 7.34 -4.33 -20.22
C GLU A 129 7.92 -4.55 -21.62
N GLY A 130 8.60 -5.69 -21.79
CA GLY A 130 9.20 -6.11 -23.06
C GLY A 130 10.66 -5.71 -23.15
N GLU A 131 11.52 -6.70 -23.41
CA GLU A 131 12.97 -6.52 -23.64
C GLU A 131 13.32 -6.56 -25.14
N ASP A 132 12.33 -6.87 -25.99
CA ASP A 132 12.52 -6.82 -27.43
C ASP A 132 12.87 -5.40 -27.91
N GLU A 133 13.51 -5.34 -29.08
CA GLU A 133 14.00 -4.11 -29.68
C GLU A 133 12.90 -3.08 -29.90
N ALA A 134 11.67 -3.53 -30.20
CA ALA A 134 10.53 -2.66 -30.42
C ALA A 134 10.09 -1.96 -29.12
N ALA A 135 10.03 -2.69 -28.00
CA ALA A 135 9.70 -2.18 -26.69
C ALA A 135 10.77 -1.22 -26.16
N VAL A 136 12.05 -1.57 -26.33
CA VAL A 136 13.18 -0.67 -26.01
C VAL A 136 13.11 0.62 -26.82
N SER A 137 12.92 0.51 -28.14
CA SER A 137 12.78 1.65 -29.04
C SER A 137 11.57 2.52 -28.73
N TRP A 138 10.48 1.93 -28.22
CA TRP A 138 9.31 2.66 -27.76
C TRP A 138 9.61 3.51 -26.53
N ARG A 139 10.24 2.91 -25.51
CA ARG A 139 10.63 3.61 -24.28
C ARG A 139 11.60 4.75 -24.57
N GLU A 140 12.59 4.52 -25.42
CA GLU A 140 13.54 5.55 -25.81
C GLU A 140 12.83 6.69 -26.58
N ARG A 141 11.90 6.38 -27.48
CA ARG A 141 11.07 7.42 -28.13
C ARG A 141 10.25 8.23 -27.11
N ALA A 142 9.63 7.59 -26.13
CA ALA A 142 8.89 8.29 -25.08
C ALA A 142 9.82 9.17 -24.22
N PHE A 143 11.02 8.69 -23.89
CA PHE A 143 12.06 9.47 -23.20
C PHE A 143 12.44 10.72 -24.00
N GLN A 144 12.72 10.57 -25.30
CA GLN A 144 13.08 11.68 -26.19
C GLN A 144 11.95 12.72 -26.32
N LYS A 145 10.68 12.30 -26.30
CA LYS A 145 9.52 13.20 -26.25
C LYS A 145 9.48 14.01 -24.94
N CYS A 146 9.71 13.36 -23.80
CA CYS A 146 9.79 14.04 -22.51
C CYS A 146 10.92 15.08 -22.49
N LEU A 147 12.11 14.71 -22.98
CA LEU A 147 13.24 15.62 -23.08
C LEU A 147 12.96 16.82 -23.99
N TRP A 148 12.33 16.59 -25.15
CA TRP A 148 11.93 17.67 -26.07
C TRP A 148 10.96 18.68 -25.42
N ILE A 149 10.05 18.20 -24.56
CA ILE A 149 9.11 19.05 -23.80
C ILE A 149 9.85 19.85 -22.73
N LEU A 150 10.70 19.20 -21.94
CA LEU A 150 11.48 19.84 -20.89
C LEU A 150 12.43 20.91 -21.45
N ASN A 151 13.12 20.63 -22.55
CA ASN A 151 14.01 21.58 -23.22
C ASN A 151 13.27 22.82 -23.78
N ARG A 152 11.94 22.76 -23.88
CA ARG A 152 11.09 23.91 -24.22
C ARG A 152 10.45 24.54 -22.99
N GLY A 153 10.96 24.30 -21.78
CA GLY A 153 10.38 24.82 -20.54
C GLY A 153 8.97 24.31 -20.28
N GLY A 154 8.63 23.11 -20.77
CA GLY A 154 7.38 22.43 -20.48
C GLY A 154 7.48 21.60 -19.20
N THR A 155 6.40 20.87 -18.93
CA THR A 155 6.30 20.02 -17.73
C THR A 155 5.97 18.58 -18.14
N VAL A 156 6.59 17.60 -17.49
CA VAL A 156 6.26 16.17 -17.67
C VAL A 156 5.88 15.55 -16.34
N PHE A 157 5.02 14.54 -16.33
CA PHE A 157 4.63 13.81 -15.13
C PHE A 157 4.89 12.32 -15.31
N VAL A 158 5.76 11.80 -14.44
CA VAL A 158 6.26 10.44 -14.44
C VAL A 158 6.06 9.83 -13.05
N TYR A 159 5.66 8.57 -13.00
CA TYR A 159 5.68 7.81 -11.75
C TYR A 159 7.07 7.17 -11.54
N PRO A 160 7.81 7.55 -10.48
CA PRO A 160 9.16 7.08 -10.18
C PRO A 160 9.25 5.55 -10.07
N GLU A 161 8.25 4.91 -9.48
CA GLU A 161 8.22 3.46 -9.23
C GLU A 161 8.07 2.62 -10.52
N ALA A 162 7.79 3.25 -11.66
CA ALA A 162 7.46 2.60 -12.94
C ALA A 162 6.29 1.59 -12.83
N GLY A 163 5.47 1.72 -11.79
CA GLY A 163 4.40 0.81 -11.41
C GLY A 163 3.58 1.42 -10.29
N ARG A 164 2.43 0.80 -9.96
CA ARG A 164 1.73 1.10 -8.72
C ARG A 164 2.47 0.38 -7.58
N SER A 165 2.64 1.03 -6.44
CA SER A 165 3.16 0.38 -5.25
C SER A 165 2.25 -0.79 -4.88
N ARG A 166 2.75 -2.02 -4.94
CA ARG A 166 1.92 -3.19 -4.67
C ARG A 166 1.42 -3.23 -3.24
N SER A 167 2.24 -2.83 -2.27
CA SER A 167 1.90 -2.76 -0.84
C SER A 167 1.16 -1.47 -0.45
N GLY A 168 1.11 -0.50 -1.36
CA GLY A 168 0.76 0.90 -1.05
C GLY A 168 1.81 1.65 -0.25
N TRP A 169 2.98 1.05 0.00
CA TRP A 169 4.15 1.71 0.56
C TRP A 169 5.11 2.13 -0.55
N PHE A 170 5.52 3.39 -0.56
CA PHE A 170 6.54 3.88 -1.48
C PHE A 170 7.91 3.29 -1.14
N GLU A 171 8.48 2.53 -2.07
CA GLU A 171 9.75 1.82 -1.89
C GLU A 171 10.96 2.71 -2.24
N SER A 172 11.38 3.55 -1.29
CA SER A 172 12.48 4.52 -1.48
C SER A 172 13.84 3.88 -1.80
N ARG A 173 14.07 2.64 -1.36
CA ARG A 173 15.36 1.93 -1.50
C ARG A 173 15.56 1.24 -2.86
N LYS A 174 14.59 1.30 -3.77
CA LYS A 174 14.65 0.65 -5.09
C LYS A 174 14.48 1.65 -6.24
N PRO A 175 15.34 2.69 -6.32
CA PRO A 175 15.20 3.73 -7.33
C PRO A 175 15.32 3.16 -8.76
N LYS A 176 14.56 3.75 -9.67
CA LYS A 176 14.68 3.51 -11.12
C LYS A 176 15.43 4.67 -11.77
N ASP A 177 16.29 4.37 -12.73
CA ASP A 177 17.22 5.36 -13.30
C ASP A 177 16.58 6.34 -14.29
N PHE A 178 15.32 6.13 -14.69
CA PHE A 178 14.64 6.93 -15.72
C PHE A 178 14.55 8.43 -15.35
N LEU A 179 14.16 8.75 -14.12
CA LEU A 179 14.05 10.14 -13.66
C LEU A 179 15.41 10.82 -13.56
N GLY A 180 16.42 10.11 -13.04
CA GLY A 180 17.79 10.60 -13.02
C GLY A 180 18.35 10.86 -14.43
N ARG A 181 18.06 9.99 -15.41
CA ARG A 181 18.42 10.21 -16.82
C ARG A 181 17.74 11.46 -17.38
N LEU A 182 16.46 11.69 -17.08
CA LEU A 182 15.74 12.89 -17.52
C LEU A 182 16.33 14.16 -16.89
N ALA A 183 16.61 14.13 -15.60
CA ALA A 183 17.18 15.26 -14.87
C ALA A 183 18.56 15.65 -15.41
N LEU A 184 19.46 14.68 -15.60
CA LEU A 184 20.79 14.95 -16.15
C LEU A 184 20.74 15.46 -17.60
N ALA A 185 19.76 15.02 -18.39
CA ALA A 185 19.57 15.51 -19.75
C ALA A 185 18.88 16.89 -19.81
N ALA A 186 18.17 17.30 -18.75
CA ALA A 186 17.50 18.59 -18.61
C ALA A 186 17.85 19.24 -17.25
N PRO A 187 19.11 19.63 -17.01
CA PRO A 187 19.59 20.03 -15.69
C PRO A 187 18.96 21.33 -15.17
N SER A 188 18.39 22.16 -16.06
CA SER A 188 17.63 23.36 -15.69
C SER A 188 16.22 23.04 -15.14
N ALA A 189 15.80 21.78 -15.18
CA ALA A 189 14.53 21.36 -14.63
C ALA A 189 14.53 21.34 -13.10
N ARG A 190 13.33 21.33 -12.54
CA ARG A 190 13.09 21.08 -11.12
C ARG A 190 12.20 19.86 -10.96
N PHE A 191 12.38 19.11 -9.88
CA PHE A 191 11.42 18.11 -9.48
C PHE A 191 10.32 18.75 -8.64
N LEU A 192 9.06 18.48 -8.99
CA LEU A 192 7.92 18.62 -8.08
C LEU A 192 7.58 17.23 -7.56
N CYS A 193 8.08 16.92 -6.36
CA CYS A 193 7.80 15.68 -5.66
C CYS A 193 6.45 15.82 -4.93
N VAL A 194 5.53 14.89 -5.13
CA VAL A 194 4.20 14.92 -4.54
C VAL A 194 3.88 13.57 -3.91
N TYR A 195 3.52 13.58 -2.63
CA TYR A 195 2.89 12.42 -2.00
C TYR A 195 1.41 12.71 -1.82
N LEU A 196 0.54 11.85 -2.35
CA LEU A 196 -0.92 11.95 -2.27
C LEU A 196 -1.50 10.60 -1.89
N ARG A 197 -2.39 10.60 -0.88
CA ARG A 197 -3.02 9.37 -0.39
C ARG A 197 -4.34 9.67 0.32
N GLY A 198 -5.33 8.80 0.10
CA GLY A 198 -6.62 8.84 0.78
C GLY A 198 -6.52 8.38 2.23
N ASP A 199 -7.33 8.95 3.13
CA ASP A 199 -7.29 8.64 4.56
C ASP A 199 -7.57 7.17 4.87
N HIS A 200 -8.47 6.53 4.09
CA HIS A 200 -8.81 5.11 4.22
C HIS A 200 -8.06 4.25 3.20
N GLN A 201 -7.16 4.85 2.42
CA GLN A 201 -6.41 4.13 1.39
C GLN A 201 -5.15 3.51 2.01
N LEU A 202 -5.26 2.27 2.48
CA LEU A 202 -4.13 1.54 3.08
C LEU A 202 -3.19 0.85 2.05
N TYR A 203 -3.64 0.68 0.82
CA TYR A 203 -2.91 -0.05 -0.21
C TYR A 203 -3.25 0.48 -1.62
N THR A 204 -2.65 -0.10 -2.66
CA THR A 204 -3.01 0.24 -4.04
C THR A 204 -4.40 -0.27 -4.41
N THR A 205 -5.20 0.55 -5.07
CA THR A 205 -6.51 0.15 -5.58
C THR A 205 -6.58 0.39 -7.09
N VAL A 206 -7.57 -0.21 -7.75
CA VAL A 206 -7.83 0.13 -9.17
C VAL A 206 -8.42 1.53 -9.25
N ALA A 207 -9.45 1.80 -8.44
CA ALA A 207 -10.07 3.10 -8.28
C ALA A 207 -10.13 3.45 -6.78
N PRO A 208 -10.05 4.74 -6.43
CA PRO A 208 -10.25 5.15 -5.05
C PRO A 208 -11.70 4.96 -4.59
N ILE A 209 -11.87 4.90 -3.26
CA ILE A 209 -13.18 4.82 -2.62
C ILE A 209 -13.93 6.14 -2.85
N LYS A 210 -15.20 6.09 -3.27
CA LYS A 210 -16.02 7.31 -3.41
C LYS A 210 -16.11 8.05 -2.07
N ARG A 211 -16.16 9.39 -2.11
CA ARG A 211 -16.19 10.28 -0.93
C ARG A 211 -14.91 10.27 -0.08
N GLU A 212 -13.83 9.67 -0.59
CA GLU A 212 -12.53 9.67 0.08
C GLU A 212 -12.02 11.10 0.34
N SER A 213 -11.27 11.24 1.43
CA SER A 213 -10.57 12.47 1.77
C SER A 213 -9.07 12.26 1.59
N TYR A 214 -8.44 13.13 0.81
CA TYR A 214 -7.02 13.06 0.49
C TYR A 214 -6.21 14.04 1.33
N ARG A 215 -5.05 13.57 1.78
CA ARG A 215 -3.96 14.39 2.30
C ARG A 215 -2.78 14.34 1.36
N MET A 216 -2.05 15.44 1.30
CA MET A 216 -1.02 15.66 0.30
C MET A 216 0.15 16.42 0.89
N HIS A 217 1.35 16.06 0.47
CA HIS A 217 2.56 16.83 0.72
C HIS A 217 3.33 17.00 -0.58
N ALA A 218 3.98 18.15 -0.74
CA ALA A 218 4.79 18.40 -1.92
C ALA A 218 6.08 19.14 -1.55
N ARG A 219 7.08 18.99 -2.41
CA ARG A 219 8.36 19.71 -2.31
C ARG A 219 8.91 19.96 -3.72
N ILE A 220 9.40 21.16 -3.99
CA ILE A 220 10.10 21.47 -5.26
C ILE A 220 11.60 21.61 -5.04
N VAL A 221 12.39 20.75 -5.70
CA VAL A 221 13.86 20.74 -5.59
C VAL A 221 14.53 20.85 -6.97
N PRO A 222 15.79 21.28 -7.07
CA PRO A 222 16.57 21.14 -8.30
C PRO A 222 16.54 19.71 -8.83
N ALA A 223 16.41 19.54 -10.15
CA ALA A 223 16.45 18.21 -10.75
C ALA A 223 17.83 17.57 -10.59
N VAL A 224 18.90 18.37 -10.64
CA VAL A 224 20.29 17.95 -10.45
C VAL A 224 20.93 18.90 -9.44
N GLU A 225 21.59 18.35 -8.42
CA GLU A 225 22.41 19.10 -7.47
C GLU A 225 23.86 19.22 -8.00
N PRO A 226 24.63 20.24 -7.55
CA PRO A 226 26.04 20.36 -7.90
C PRO A 226 26.81 19.06 -7.61
N GLY A 227 27.52 18.54 -8.61
CA GLY A 227 28.32 17.32 -8.50
C GLY A 227 27.59 16.01 -8.81
N GLU A 228 26.27 16.01 -8.97
CA GLU A 228 25.54 14.82 -9.41
C GLU A 228 25.77 14.55 -10.91
N THR A 229 26.44 13.44 -11.22
CA THR A 229 26.72 13.02 -12.61
C THR A 229 26.09 11.67 -12.97
N HIS A 230 25.62 10.91 -11.97
CA HIS A 230 25.13 9.55 -12.17
C HIS A 230 23.60 9.47 -11.99
N PRO A 231 22.84 8.92 -12.97
CA PRO A 231 21.38 8.85 -12.92
C PRO A 231 20.83 8.20 -11.64
N ARG A 232 21.46 7.11 -11.19
CA ARG A 232 21.06 6.39 -9.98
C ARG A 232 21.08 7.27 -8.73
N ALA A 233 22.09 8.13 -8.57
CA ALA A 233 22.22 9.00 -7.41
C ALA A 233 21.10 10.06 -7.39
N VAL A 234 20.86 10.70 -8.53
CA VAL A 234 19.76 11.67 -8.71
C VAL A 234 18.41 11.02 -8.40
N SER A 235 18.16 9.83 -8.95
CA SER A 235 16.93 9.09 -8.68
C SER A 235 16.82 8.69 -7.20
N GLN A 236 17.90 8.26 -6.56
CA GLN A 236 17.89 7.90 -5.13
C GLN A 236 17.52 9.10 -4.25
N ARG A 237 18.07 10.29 -4.52
CA ARG A 237 17.71 11.52 -3.81
C ARG A 237 16.21 11.84 -3.95
N LEU A 238 15.67 11.75 -5.17
CA LEU A 238 14.23 11.95 -5.41
C LEU A 238 13.37 10.92 -4.66
N PHE A 239 13.77 9.64 -4.66
CA PHE A 239 13.08 8.59 -3.92
C PHE A 239 13.12 8.84 -2.41
N ASN A 240 14.26 9.31 -1.87
CA ASN A 240 14.37 9.67 -0.46
C ASN A 240 13.39 10.81 -0.11
N ILE A 241 13.30 11.86 -0.94
CA ILE A 241 12.35 12.96 -0.74
C ILE A 241 10.90 12.43 -0.71
N LEU A 242 10.52 11.54 -1.64
CA LEU A 242 9.18 10.95 -1.63
C LEU A 242 8.94 10.05 -0.40
N GLY A 243 9.97 9.36 0.08
CA GLY A 243 9.96 8.63 1.35
C GLY A 243 9.69 9.55 2.55
N GLU A 244 10.39 10.68 2.65
CA GLU A 244 10.15 11.68 3.71
C GLU A 244 8.71 12.25 3.64
N LEU A 245 8.20 12.52 2.44
CA LEU A 245 6.83 13.02 2.26
C LEU A 245 5.79 11.96 2.66
N GLN A 246 6.09 10.68 2.42
CA GLN A 246 5.27 9.56 2.90
C GLN A 246 5.27 9.49 4.43
N GLU A 247 6.43 9.55 5.07
CA GLU A 247 6.55 9.52 6.53
C GLU A 247 5.75 10.66 7.18
N ARG A 248 5.82 11.87 6.63
CA ARG A 248 4.98 13.01 7.07
C ARG A 248 3.49 12.73 6.97
N TRP A 249 3.05 12.06 5.91
CA TRP A 249 1.64 11.70 5.75
C TRP A 249 1.19 10.73 6.84
N PHE A 250 2.01 9.72 7.11
CA PHE A 250 1.75 8.71 8.14
C PHE A 250 1.81 9.28 9.56
N ALA A 251 2.72 10.21 9.84
CA ALA A 251 2.78 10.91 11.12
C ALA A 251 1.48 11.66 11.49
N GLN A 252 0.70 12.05 10.47
CA GLN A 252 -0.59 12.73 10.64
C GLN A 252 -1.80 11.79 10.50
N TRP A 253 -1.57 10.50 10.24
CA TRP A 253 -2.64 9.54 10.02
C TRP A 253 -3.27 9.11 11.35
N ILE A 254 -4.60 9.09 11.37
CA ILE A 254 -5.43 8.79 12.55
C ILE A 254 -6.16 7.45 12.34
N GLY A 255 -5.65 6.58 11.46
CA GLY A 255 -6.20 5.23 11.35
C GLY A 255 -5.77 4.36 12.53
N PRO A 256 -6.33 3.14 12.64
CA PRO A 256 -6.06 2.25 13.77
C PRO A 256 -4.55 1.95 13.83
N LYS A 257 -3.91 2.45 14.88
CA LYS A 257 -2.44 2.37 15.07
C LYS A 257 -2.01 0.99 15.54
N ASN A 258 -2.92 0.27 16.20
CA ASN A 258 -2.64 -0.97 16.92
C ASN A 258 -3.45 -2.15 16.35
N CYS A 259 -3.05 -2.60 15.17
CA CYS A 259 -3.68 -3.75 14.52
C CYS A 259 -2.91 -5.03 14.87
N ALA A 260 -3.20 -5.62 16.04
CA ALA A 260 -2.69 -6.95 16.41
C ALA A 260 -3.69 -8.06 16.08
N GLY A 261 -3.17 -9.21 15.68
CA GLY A 261 -3.87 -10.47 15.58
C GLY A 261 -3.09 -11.54 16.34
N ASN A 262 -3.78 -12.53 16.90
CA ASN A 262 -3.14 -13.75 17.39
C ASN A 262 -3.88 -14.98 16.92
N ASP A 263 -3.18 -16.09 16.83
CA ASP A 263 -3.82 -17.38 16.67
C ASP A 263 -3.02 -18.49 17.35
N LEU A 264 -3.70 -19.58 17.71
CA LEU A 264 -3.08 -20.71 18.40
C LEU A 264 -3.61 -22.04 17.88
N ILE A 265 -2.76 -23.06 17.88
CA ILE A 265 -3.12 -24.45 17.59
C ILE A 265 -2.59 -25.37 18.69
N ASP A 266 -3.48 -26.19 19.26
CA ASP A 266 -3.15 -27.33 20.13
C ASP A 266 -2.81 -28.54 19.26
N LEU A 267 -1.52 -28.88 19.15
CA LEU A 267 -1.01 -30.03 18.40
C LEU A 267 -1.40 -31.38 19.03
N GLY A 268 -1.86 -31.36 20.28
CA GLY A 268 -2.42 -32.51 20.97
C GLY A 268 -3.89 -32.77 20.63
N SER A 269 -4.57 -31.80 19.99
CA SER A 269 -6.00 -31.93 19.71
C SER A 269 -6.27 -32.94 18.59
N PRO A 270 -7.36 -33.72 18.66
CA PRO A 270 -7.75 -34.63 17.58
C PRO A 270 -7.87 -33.91 16.22
N GLY A 271 -8.46 -32.70 16.21
CA GLY A 271 -8.63 -31.92 14.98
C GLY A 271 -7.31 -31.51 14.33
N SER A 272 -6.27 -31.19 15.09
CA SER A 272 -4.96 -30.85 14.51
C SER A 272 -4.24 -32.03 13.84
N ARG A 273 -4.66 -33.26 14.17
CA ARG A 273 -4.04 -34.52 13.72
C ARG A 273 -4.83 -35.22 12.63
N GLU A 274 -6.09 -34.81 12.40
CA GLU A 274 -7.00 -35.43 11.43
C GLU A 274 -6.39 -35.53 10.03
N HIS A 275 -5.68 -34.49 9.58
CA HIS A 275 -5.03 -34.44 8.26
C HIS A 275 -3.54 -34.83 8.28
N PHE A 276 -3.04 -35.31 9.42
CA PHE A 276 -1.67 -35.75 9.65
C PHE A 276 -1.66 -37.09 10.41
N PRO A 277 -2.13 -38.18 9.78
CA PRO A 277 -2.25 -39.48 10.45
C PRO A 277 -0.89 -39.98 10.96
N PRO A 278 -0.82 -40.52 12.19
CA PRO A 278 0.44 -40.96 12.80
C PRO A 278 1.03 -42.24 12.16
N GLU A 279 0.25 -42.99 11.39
CA GLU A 279 0.61 -44.32 10.88
C GLU A 279 1.02 -44.31 9.40
N ARG A 280 2.14 -43.66 9.06
CA ARG A 280 2.82 -43.72 7.72
C ARG A 280 1.96 -43.42 6.47
N GLU A 281 0.69 -43.08 6.63
CA GLU A 281 -0.15 -42.58 5.57
C GLU A 281 0.30 -41.16 5.20
N GLU A 282 0.27 -40.87 3.90
CA GLU A 282 0.61 -39.53 3.43
C GLU A 282 -0.39 -38.51 4.01
N PRO A 283 0.06 -37.28 4.34
CA PRO A 283 -0.86 -36.21 4.72
C PRO A 283 -1.93 -35.99 3.65
N ASP A 284 -3.10 -35.49 4.05
CA ASP A 284 -4.14 -35.08 3.10
C ASP A 284 -3.70 -33.81 2.36
N TRP A 285 -2.93 -34.00 1.28
CA TRP A 285 -2.38 -32.92 0.48
C TRP A 285 -3.46 -32.08 -0.20
N GLU A 286 -4.60 -32.67 -0.54
CA GLU A 286 -5.71 -31.93 -1.15
C GLU A 286 -6.26 -30.90 -0.16
N TRP A 287 -6.45 -31.30 1.11
CA TRP A 287 -6.88 -30.40 2.16
C TRP A 287 -5.80 -29.36 2.51
N ILE A 288 -4.55 -29.79 2.67
CA ILE A 288 -3.41 -28.90 2.98
C ILE A 288 -3.25 -27.81 1.90
N ASP A 289 -3.30 -28.17 0.63
CA ASP A 289 -3.09 -27.25 -0.49
C ASP A 289 -4.23 -26.24 -0.66
N ARG A 290 -5.39 -26.42 -0.02
CA ARG A 290 -6.43 -25.39 0.03
C ARG A 290 -6.00 -24.19 0.90
N HIS A 291 -5.11 -24.41 1.85
CA HIS A 291 -4.67 -23.41 2.84
C HIS A 291 -3.32 -22.75 2.48
N LEU A 292 -2.54 -23.40 1.61
CA LEU A 292 -1.21 -22.92 1.22
C LEU A 292 -1.19 -22.28 -0.17
N THR A 293 -0.30 -21.32 -0.34
CA THR A 293 0.17 -20.86 -1.65
C THR A 293 1.08 -21.92 -2.26
N GLY A 294 1.33 -21.84 -3.57
CA GLY A 294 2.26 -22.77 -4.25
C GLY A 294 3.63 -22.81 -3.60
N LYS A 295 4.21 -21.64 -3.26
CA LYS A 295 5.52 -21.57 -2.61
C LYS A 295 5.57 -22.21 -1.23
N GLU A 296 4.55 -21.97 -0.41
CA GLU A 296 4.48 -22.56 0.95
C GLU A 296 4.28 -24.07 0.87
N SER A 297 3.49 -24.52 -0.09
CA SER A 297 3.25 -25.93 -0.36
C SER A 297 4.53 -26.64 -0.82
N ASP A 298 5.30 -26.02 -1.73
CA ASP A 298 6.62 -26.51 -2.15
C ASP A 298 7.60 -26.58 -0.96
N TYR A 299 7.64 -25.53 -0.13
CA TYR A 299 8.48 -25.50 1.07
C TYR A 299 8.07 -26.57 2.09
N LEU A 300 6.77 -26.78 2.30
CA LEU A 300 6.26 -27.79 3.23
C LEU A 300 6.68 -29.19 2.77
N ARG A 301 6.54 -29.49 1.48
CA ARG A 301 6.96 -30.78 0.89
C ARG A 301 8.47 -31.02 0.97
N SER A 302 9.28 -29.97 1.09
CA SER A 302 10.73 -30.11 1.28
C SER A 302 11.14 -30.38 2.74
N GLN A 303 10.21 -30.36 3.69
CA GLN A 303 10.50 -30.62 5.09
C GLN A 303 10.54 -32.11 5.41
N ALA A 304 11.23 -32.46 6.51
CA ALA A 304 11.26 -33.83 6.99
C ALA A 304 9.87 -34.27 7.51
N PRO A 305 9.45 -35.54 7.33
CA PRO A 305 8.11 -36.02 7.71
C PRO A 305 7.69 -35.67 9.14
N GLU A 306 8.60 -35.80 10.11
CA GLU A 306 8.40 -35.50 11.52
C GLU A 306 8.10 -34.01 11.80
N SER A 307 8.45 -33.13 10.87
CA SER A 307 8.27 -31.67 10.99
C SER A 307 7.09 -31.13 10.18
N LEU A 308 6.45 -31.97 9.34
CA LEU A 308 5.38 -31.55 8.43
C LEU A 308 4.20 -30.92 9.18
N MET A 309 3.66 -31.64 10.16
CA MET A 309 2.50 -31.16 10.93
C MET A 309 2.78 -29.82 11.60
N LYS A 310 3.89 -29.71 12.33
CA LYS A 310 4.26 -28.47 13.04
C LYS A 310 4.53 -27.32 12.07
N THR A 311 5.14 -27.59 10.91
CA THR A 311 5.41 -26.57 9.89
C THR A 311 4.13 -26.09 9.20
N PHE A 312 3.22 -27.01 8.87
CA PHE A 312 1.91 -26.64 8.34
C PHE A 312 1.15 -25.75 9.32
N TRP A 313 1.06 -26.15 10.59
CA TRP A 313 0.36 -25.36 11.59
C TRP A 313 1.02 -24.01 11.85
N LYS A 314 2.35 -23.88 11.68
CA LYS A 314 3.00 -22.56 11.65
C LYS A 314 2.48 -21.68 10.53
N PHE A 315 2.36 -22.20 9.30
CA PHE A 315 1.77 -21.44 8.20
C PHE A 315 0.31 -21.05 8.48
N PHE A 316 -0.50 -22.02 8.89
CA PHE A 316 -1.91 -21.78 9.19
C PHE A 316 -2.10 -20.72 10.27
N THR A 317 -1.46 -20.91 11.43
CA THR A 317 -1.53 -19.98 12.57
C THR A 317 -1.02 -18.60 12.20
N GLY A 318 0.07 -18.51 11.42
CA GLY A 318 0.58 -17.24 10.92
C GLY A 318 -0.39 -16.52 9.98
N LYS A 319 -1.10 -17.25 9.13
CA LYS A 319 -2.12 -16.68 8.23
C LYS A 319 -3.35 -16.21 8.99
N GLU A 320 -3.83 -16.97 9.95
CA GLU A 320 -4.97 -16.60 10.80
C GLU A 320 -4.66 -15.37 11.67
N ALA A 321 -3.49 -15.36 12.32
CA ALA A 321 -3.05 -14.19 13.07
C ALA A 321 -2.95 -12.96 12.15
N ALA A 322 -2.35 -13.10 10.96
CA ALA A 322 -2.27 -12.03 9.98
C ALA A 322 -3.65 -11.58 9.47
N HIS A 323 -4.57 -12.53 9.23
CA HIS A 323 -5.96 -12.24 8.84
C HIS A 323 -6.65 -11.36 9.88
N LYS A 324 -6.56 -11.71 11.18
CA LYS A 324 -7.14 -10.92 12.27
C LYS A 324 -6.51 -9.52 12.36
N ALA A 325 -5.19 -9.40 12.22
CA ALA A 325 -4.51 -8.11 12.19
C ALA A 325 -4.96 -7.24 11.01
N LEU A 326 -5.07 -7.83 9.81
CA LEU A 326 -5.53 -7.15 8.60
C LEU A 326 -7.00 -6.74 8.70
N ALA A 327 -7.87 -7.60 9.22
CA ALA A 327 -9.29 -7.30 9.40
C ALA A 327 -9.50 -6.05 10.28
N ARG A 328 -8.72 -5.94 11.36
CA ARG A 328 -8.71 -4.77 12.27
C ARG A 328 -8.26 -3.48 11.60
N SER A 329 -7.38 -3.58 10.62
CA SER A 329 -6.99 -2.43 9.81
C SER A 329 -8.07 -1.99 8.81
N GLY A 330 -9.17 -2.73 8.70
CA GLY A 330 -10.21 -2.53 7.69
C GLY A 330 -9.91 -3.22 6.36
N ILE A 331 -8.84 -4.01 6.27
CA ILE A 331 -8.57 -4.88 5.10
C ILE A 331 -9.44 -6.13 5.25
N LYS A 332 -10.52 -6.20 4.48
CA LYS A 332 -11.37 -7.40 4.44
C LYS A 332 -10.68 -8.50 3.65
N THR A 333 -10.21 -9.52 4.36
CA THR A 333 -9.79 -10.81 3.83
C THR A 333 -11.01 -11.76 3.84
N PRO A 334 -11.52 -12.20 2.67
CA PRO A 334 -12.66 -13.13 2.64
C PRO A 334 -12.36 -14.38 3.47
N VAL A 335 -13.35 -14.91 4.18
CA VAL A 335 -13.21 -16.16 4.93
C VAL A 335 -12.75 -17.27 3.98
N GLY A 336 -11.71 -18.02 4.37
CA GLY A 336 -11.11 -19.08 3.53
C GLY A 336 -10.13 -18.58 2.45
N ALA A 337 -9.82 -17.28 2.39
CA ALA A 337 -8.86 -16.71 1.44
C ALA A 337 -7.39 -16.90 1.86
N PHE A 338 -7.03 -18.03 2.47
CA PHE A 338 -5.66 -18.29 2.93
C PHE A 338 -4.61 -18.24 1.83
N LYS A 339 -5.00 -18.58 0.59
CA LYS A 339 -4.15 -18.45 -0.60
C LYS A 339 -3.82 -17.00 -0.94
N HIS A 340 -4.51 -16.03 -0.35
CA HIS A 340 -4.24 -14.61 -0.52
C HIS A 340 -3.27 -14.08 0.53
N ILE A 341 -2.84 -14.88 1.51
CA ILE A 341 -1.82 -14.49 2.49
C ILE A 341 -0.64 -15.43 2.31
N GLU A 342 0.53 -14.91 1.92
CA GLU A 342 1.78 -15.65 1.83
C GLU A 342 2.63 -15.39 3.07
N ILE A 343 3.10 -16.45 3.73
CA ILE A 343 3.94 -16.41 4.93
C ILE A 343 5.38 -16.74 4.55
N ASP A 344 6.30 -15.88 4.96
CA ASP A 344 7.74 -16.10 4.94
C ASP A 344 8.18 -16.43 6.38
N LEU A 345 8.32 -17.72 6.70
CA LEU A 345 8.73 -18.18 8.03
C LEU A 345 10.16 -17.76 8.40
N PHE A 346 11.03 -17.56 7.40
CA PHE A 346 12.41 -17.14 7.62
C PHE A 346 12.50 -15.67 8.01
N ARG A 347 11.82 -14.80 7.25
CA ARG A 347 11.75 -13.37 7.55
C ARG A 347 10.71 -13.00 8.60
N ARG A 348 9.89 -13.97 8.99
CA ARG A 348 8.76 -13.82 9.91
C ARG A 348 7.80 -12.72 9.45
N LYS A 349 7.35 -12.82 8.20
CA LYS A 349 6.41 -11.87 7.59
C LYS A 349 5.24 -12.59 6.95
N ALA A 350 4.07 -11.96 7.01
CA ALA A 350 2.90 -12.31 6.22
C ALA A 350 2.66 -11.22 5.17
N VAL A 351 2.26 -11.62 3.96
CA VAL A 351 1.96 -10.70 2.86
C VAL A 351 0.59 -11.03 2.30
N HIS A 352 -0.33 -10.08 2.38
CA HIS A 352 -1.62 -10.20 1.71
C HIS A 352 -1.45 -9.93 0.21
N LEU A 353 -1.30 -10.99 -0.58
CA LEU A 353 -0.97 -11.00 -2.01
C LEU A 353 -1.77 -10.02 -2.87
N PRO A 354 -3.11 -9.89 -2.74
CA PRO A 354 -3.90 -8.95 -3.54
C PRO A 354 -3.52 -7.49 -3.29
N THR A 355 -3.05 -7.17 -2.08
CA THR A 355 -2.81 -5.79 -1.62
C THR A 355 -1.35 -5.48 -1.34
N GLY A 356 -0.47 -6.47 -1.42
CA GLY A 356 0.93 -6.39 -0.99
C GLY A 356 1.17 -5.98 0.47
N CYS A 357 0.11 -5.81 1.27
CA CYS A 357 0.20 -5.39 2.66
C CYS A 357 1.01 -6.42 3.45
N GLN A 358 1.98 -5.96 4.23
CA GLN A 358 2.84 -6.82 5.03
C GLN A 358 2.48 -6.68 6.50
N VAL A 359 2.48 -7.81 7.19
CA VAL A 359 2.29 -7.92 8.64
C VAL A 359 3.52 -8.63 9.19
N ASP A 360 4.10 -8.10 10.25
CA ASP A 360 5.18 -8.80 10.94
C ASP A 360 4.54 -9.87 11.84
N ILE A 361 5.10 -11.08 11.85
CA ILE A 361 4.60 -12.17 12.67
C ILE A 361 5.68 -12.66 13.63
N ALA A 362 5.28 -13.22 14.76
CA ALA A 362 6.18 -13.82 15.73
C ALA A 362 5.55 -15.07 16.33
N PHE A 363 6.28 -16.19 16.31
CA PHE A 363 5.88 -17.40 17.03
C PHE A 363 6.42 -17.31 18.46
N THR A 364 5.56 -17.52 19.45
CA THR A 364 5.96 -17.46 20.86
C THR A 364 6.53 -18.81 21.29
N PRO A 365 7.41 -18.85 22.31
CA PRO A 365 8.12 -20.07 22.72
C PRO A 365 7.24 -21.03 23.55
N GLU A 366 5.93 -21.12 23.24
CA GLU A 366 5.03 -22.03 23.96
C GLU A 366 5.52 -23.48 23.83
N GLY A 367 5.17 -24.30 24.84
CA GLY A 367 5.60 -25.70 24.94
C GLY A 367 5.40 -26.53 23.67
N GLU A 368 6.03 -27.71 23.62
CA GLU A 368 6.15 -28.49 22.37
C GLU A 368 4.81 -28.81 21.69
N ASP A 369 3.72 -28.84 22.46
CA ASP A 369 2.35 -29.16 22.04
C ASP A 369 1.55 -27.97 21.48
N VAL A 370 2.10 -26.76 21.45
CA VAL A 370 1.37 -25.55 21.02
C VAL A 370 2.13 -24.82 19.92
N VAL A 371 1.38 -24.31 18.93
CA VAL A 371 1.86 -23.30 17.99
C VAL A 371 1.04 -22.05 18.22
N HIS A 372 1.65 -21.00 18.77
CA HIS A 372 1.01 -19.70 18.94
C HIS A 372 1.76 -18.65 18.13
N CYS A 373 1.01 -17.85 17.37
CA CYS A 373 1.54 -16.78 16.53
C CYS A 373 0.87 -15.45 16.87
N LEU A 374 1.69 -14.42 17.01
CA LEU A 374 1.28 -13.03 17.01
C LEU A 374 1.51 -12.44 15.62
N ALA A 375 0.66 -11.52 15.22
CA ALA A 375 0.78 -10.75 13.99
C ALA A 375 0.50 -9.29 14.30
N VAL A 376 1.37 -8.40 13.83
CA VAL A 376 1.25 -6.96 14.06
C VAL A 376 1.35 -6.22 12.75
N LEU A 377 0.28 -5.49 12.41
CA LEU A 377 0.32 -4.51 11.35
C LEU A 377 0.69 -3.16 11.97
N ARG A 378 1.98 -2.84 11.96
CA ARG A 378 2.50 -1.56 12.47
C ARG A 378 2.19 -0.45 11.47
N GLY A 379 1.31 0.48 11.87
CA GLY A 379 0.83 1.63 11.09
C GLY A 379 1.87 2.74 10.83
N GLY A 380 3.10 2.39 10.50
CA GLY A 380 4.17 3.33 10.19
C GLY A 380 5.25 3.45 11.27
N TYR A 381 6.12 2.44 11.37
CA TYR A 381 7.56 2.60 11.62
C TYR A 381 8.24 1.26 11.36
N ILE A 382 9.18 1.23 10.41
CA ILE A 382 10.12 0.12 10.18
C ILE A 382 11.47 0.66 10.62
N GLY A 383 12.00 0.11 11.70
CA GLY A 383 13.32 0.46 12.24
C GLY A 383 13.23 1.58 13.28
N ASP A 384 12.99 1.21 14.53
CA ASP A 384 14.02 1.34 15.55
C ASP A 384 13.67 0.33 16.66
N GLU A 385 14.66 -0.51 16.95
CA GLU A 385 14.75 -1.50 18.03
C GLU A 385 13.71 -2.63 18.08
N GLU A 386 14.23 -3.85 18.24
CA GLU A 386 13.52 -5.07 18.59
C GLU A 386 12.95 -5.00 20.02
N THR A 387 12.24 -3.94 20.40
CA THR A 387 11.45 -3.98 21.62
C THR A 387 10.25 -4.88 21.35
N ALA A 388 10.38 -6.13 21.76
CA ALA A 388 9.30 -7.12 21.88
C ALA A 388 8.20 -6.71 22.89
N GLY A 389 8.02 -5.41 23.14
CA GLY A 389 7.30 -4.87 24.31
C GLY A 389 5.91 -4.29 24.03
N ASP A 390 5.48 -4.14 22.77
CA ASP A 390 4.22 -3.41 22.51
C ASP A 390 2.98 -4.31 22.60
N VAL A 391 3.15 -5.61 22.38
CA VAL A 391 2.07 -6.59 22.45
C VAL A 391 2.28 -7.44 23.68
N LEU A 392 1.30 -7.45 24.57
CA LEU A 392 1.22 -8.38 25.68
C LEU A 392 0.36 -9.57 25.24
N TRP A 393 0.77 -10.78 25.60
CA TRP A 393 0.05 -12.00 25.26
C TRP A 393 0.12 -13.01 26.37
N LYS A 394 -0.82 -13.95 26.35
CA LYS A 394 -0.81 -15.12 27.21
C LYS A 394 -1.50 -16.30 26.53
N VAL A 395 -1.03 -17.50 26.84
CA VAL A 395 -1.69 -18.76 26.51
C VAL A 395 -2.01 -19.47 27.82
N GLU A 396 -3.24 -19.91 27.99
CA GLU A 396 -3.69 -20.60 29.20
C GLU A 396 -4.52 -21.84 28.85
N PRO A 397 -4.42 -22.92 29.63
CA PRO A 397 -5.31 -24.07 29.49
C PRO A 397 -6.73 -23.69 29.88
N VAL A 398 -7.71 -24.14 29.09
CA VAL A 398 -9.14 -23.94 29.35
C VAL A 398 -9.61 -25.05 30.29
N PRO A 399 -10.24 -24.73 31.43
CA PRO A 399 -10.80 -25.74 32.32
C PRO A 399 -11.90 -26.57 31.66
N ASP A 400 -12.02 -27.84 32.06
CA ASP A 400 -13.05 -28.74 31.52
C ASP A 400 -14.46 -28.18 31.75
N GLY A 401 -15.29 -28.28 30.70
CA GLY A 401 -16.68 -27.79 30.74
C GLY A 401 -16.85 -26.27 30.61
N VAL A 402 -15.76 -25.50 30.49
CA VAL A 402 -15.80 -24.05 30.26
C VAL A 402 -15.74 -23.74 28.76
N SER A 403 -16.52 -22.76 28.31
CA SER A 403 -16.46 -22.25 26.93
C SER A 403 -15.11 -21.57 26.67
N PRO A 404 -14.28 -22.04 25.71
CA PRO A 404 -12.99 -21.43 25.42
C PRO A 404 -13.07 -19.95 25.02
N SER A 405 -14.13 -19.58 24.32
CA SER A 405 -14.38 -18.19 23.90
C SER A 405 -14.71 -17.28 25.09
N GLU A 406 -15.53 -17.75 26.03
CA GLU A 406 -15.88 -16.97 27.23
C GLU A 406 -14.67 -16.86 28.17
N PHE A 407 -13.95 -17.97 28.34
CA PHE A 407 -12.70 -18.00 29.10
C PHE A 407 -11.67 -17.02 28.53
N ALA A 408 -11.41 -17.05 27.21
CA ALA A 408 -10.48 -16.12 26.57
C ALA A 408 -10.86 -14.65 26.81
N ARG A 409 -12.17 -14.32 26.77
CA ARG A 409 -12.67 -12.96 27.03
C ARG A 409 -12.42 -12.56 28.48
N GLU A 410 -12.88 -13.34 29.46
CA GLU A 410 -12.71 -13.02 30.88
C GLU A 410 -11.22 -12.86 31.23
N ARG A 411 -10.40 -13.83 30.82
CA ARG A 411 -8.97 -13.85 31.11
C ARG A 411 -8.23 -12.70 30.43
N CYS A 412 -8.66 -12.29 29.23
CA CYS A 412 -8.12 -11.12 28.57
C CYS A 412 -8.41 -9.83 29.34
N LEU A 413 -9.64 -9.62 29.84
CA LEU A 413 -9.97 -8.42 30.62
C LEU A 413 -9.17 -8.37 31.93
N ARG A 414 -9.09 -9.49 32.65
CA ARG A 414 -8.25 -9.57 33.85
C ARG A 414 -6.78 -9.33 33.53
N PHE A 415 -6.26 -9.91 32.46
CA PHE A 415 -4.88 -9.71 32.03
C PHE A 415 -4.57 -8.23 31.70
N ILE A 416 -5.51 -7.51 31.10
CA ILE A 416 -5.38 -6.06 30.86
C ILE A 416 -5.33 -5.30 32.19
N ALA A 417 -6.23 -5.62 33.13
CA ALA A 417 -6.26 -4.98 34.45
C ALA A 417 -4.96 -5.26 35.25
N ASP A 418 -4.50 -6.52 35.26
CA ASP A 418 -3.26 -6.94 35.94
C ASP A 418 -2.00 -6.27 35.33
N SER A 419 -2.10 -5.78 34.09
CA SER A 419 -0.98 -5.12 33.41
C SER A 419 -0.87 -3.62 33.73
N SER A 420 -1.82 -3.05 34.48
CA SER A 420 -1.82 -1.62 34.84
C SER A 420 -2.53 -1.34 36.15
N ASP A 421 -1.82 -0.74 37.11
CA ASP A 421 -2.40 -0.30 38.40
C ASP A 421 -3.54 0.74 38.25
N GLU A 422 -3.69 1.36 37.08
CA GLU A 422 -4.72 2.36 36.80
C GLU A 422 -6.04 1.76 36.28
N ILE A 423 -6.04 0.49 35.87
CA ILE A 423 -7.16 -0.15 35.18
C ILE A 423 -7.83 -1.17 36.11
N ASP A 424 -9.00 -0.82 36.60
CA ASP A 424 -9.85 -1.74 37.37
C ASP A 424 -10.57 -2.71 36.43
N GLU A 425 -10.52 -4.02 36.72
CA GLU A 425 -11.21 -5.09 35.99
C GLU A 425 -12.72 -4.79 35.90
N ALA A 426 -13.33 -4.27 36.97
CA ALA A 426 -14.76 -3.94 36.99
C ALA A 426 -15.14 -2.80 36.04
N SER A 427 -14.15 -2.02 35.58
CA SER A 427 -14.35 -0.97 34.59
C SER A 427 -14.31 -1.48 33.15
N LEU A 428 -13.92 -2.74 32.92
CA LEU A 428 -13.70 -3.29 31.60
C LEU A 428 -14.87 -4.16 31.09
N ALA A 429 -15.12 -4.12 29.79
CA ALA A 429 -16.05 -5.02 29.10
C ALA A 429 -15.66 -5.19 27.63
N PHE A 430 -16.19 -6.20 26.94
CA PHE A 430 -16.15 -6.27 25.47
C PHE A 430 -17.43 -5.70 24.87
N SER A 431 -17.31 -5.03 23.72
CA SER A 431 -18.45 -4.61 22.90
C SER A 431 -19.13 -5.81 22.25
N VAL A 432 -20.47 -5.77 22.16
CA VAL A 432 -21.31 -6.83 21.55
C VAL A 432 -21.67 -6.50 20.10
N GLU A 433 -21.48 -5.25 19.66
CA GLU A 433 -22.01 -4.75 18.39
C GLU A 433 -21.06 -4.92 17.18
N GLU A 434 -19.79 -5.26 17.41
CA GLU A 434 -18.76 -5.28 16.38
C GLU A 434 -18.29 -6.71 16.03
N GLU A 435 -17.98 -6.94 14.74
CA GLU A 435 -17.40 -8.21 14.26
C GLU A 435 -16.02 -8.50 14.87
N ALA A 436 -15.29 -7.45 15.30
CA ALA A 436 -14.00 -7.57 15.98
C ALA A 436 -14.15 -7.19 17.46
N PRO A 437 -13.47 -7.89 18.39
CA PRO A 437 -13.57 -7.55 19.80
C PRO A 437 -12.94 -6.19 20.10
N VAL A 438 -13.76 -5.28 20.63
CA VAL A 438 -13.37 -3.96 21.14
C VAL A 438 -13.56 -3.94 22.65
N VAL A 439 -12.53 -3.49 23.38
CA VAL A 439 -12.62 -3.31 24.83
C VAL A 439 -13.23 -1.95 25.15
N LEU A 440 -14.15 -1.95 26.09
CA LEU A 440 -14.75 -0.77 26.69
C LEU A 440 -14.13 -0.56 28.07
N ARG A 441 -13.75 0.68 28.40
CA ARG A 441 -13.41 1.11 29.76
C ARG A 441 -14.44 2.13 30.22
N SER A 442 -15.20 1.81 31.27
CA SER A 442 -16.33 2.62 31.76
C SER A 442 -17.31 2.99 30.65
N GLY A 443 -17.63 2.02 29.78
CA GLY A 443 -18.53 2.19 28.63
C GLY A 443 -17.94 2.91 27.42
N ARG A 444 -16.65 3.29 27.43
CA ARG A 444 -15.99 3.97 26.30
C ARG A 444 -15.05 3.04 25.54
N PRO A 445 -15.16 2.92 24.21
CA PRO A 445 -14.23 2.14 23.39
C PRO A 445 -12.76 2.55 23.60
N GLN A 446 -11.88 1.56 23.68
CA GLN A 446 -10.43 1.72 23.80
C GLN A 446 -9.72 1.21 22.53
N ASP A 447 -8.64 1.88 22.13
CA ASP A 447 -7.83 1.51 20.96
C ASP A 447 -6.66 0.57 21.34
N TRP A 448 -6.97 -0.50 22.10
CA TRP A 448 -5.96 -1.42 22.67
C TRP A 448 -5.65 -2.65 21.82
N GLY A 449 -6.14 -2.73 20.58
CA GLY A 449 -5.76 -3.81 19.66
C GLY A 449 -5.87 -5.24 20.24
N VAL A 450 -6.99 -5.63 20.85
CA VAL A 450 -7.16 -6.95 21.51
C VAL A 450 -7.45 -8.12 20.57
N SER A 451 -6.65 -9.18 20.50
CA SER A 451 -6.97 -10.39 19.73
C SER A 451 -7.23 -11.61 20.63
N LEU A 452 -8.19 -12.45 20.24
CA LEU A 452 -8.59 -13.65 20.96
C LEU A 452 -8.51 -14.87 20.03
N SER A 453 -8.03 -16.00 20.55
CA SER A 453 -8.00 -17.28 19.86
C SER A 453 -8.17 -18.45 20.85
N HIS A 454 -8.61 -19.60 20.36
CA HIS A 454 -8.67 -20.84 21.13
C HIS A 454 -8.51 -22.05 20.21
N SER A 455 -7.88 -23.12 20.71
CA SER A 455 -7.77 -24.39 20.01
C SER A 455 -7.59 -25.53 21.01
N GLY A 456 -8.40 -26.58 20.88
CA GLY A 456 -8.38 -27.73 21.78
C GLY A 456 -8.45 -27.30 23.25
N ARG A 457 -7.39 -27.62 23.99
CA ARG A 457 -7.28 -27.39 25.44
C ARG A 457 -6.84 -25.98 25.81
N TYR A 458 -6.53 -25.11 24.86
CA TYR A 458 -5.89 -23.83 25.13
C TYR A 458 -6.68 -22.63 24.59
N ALA A 459 -6.56 -21.51 25.30
CA ALA A 459 -6.99 -20.20 24.87
C ALA A 459 -5.78 -19.25 24.84
N ALA A 460 -5.75 -18.34 23.88
CA ALA A 460 -4.76 -17.28 23.80
C ALA A 460 -5.44 -15.94 23.63
N PHE A 461 -4.87 -14.93 24.28
CA PHE A 461 -5.31 -13.56 24.18
C PHE A 461 -4.09 -12.65 24.11
N SER A 462 -4.21 -11.60 23.31
CA SER A 462 -3.19 -10.57 23.20
C SER A 462 -3.82 -9.19 23.15
N PHE A 463 -3.08 -8.18 23.57
CA PHE A 463 -3.47 -6.79 23.43
C PHE A 463 -2.24 -5.90 23.27
N MET A 464 -2.45 -4.72 22.70
CA MET A 464 -1.40 -3.75 22.40
C MET A 464 -1.79 -2.40 22.99
N ILE A 465 -1.02 -1.91 23.94
CA ILE A 465 -1.26 -0.58 24.51
C ILE A 465 -0.69 0.46 23.54
N SER A 466 -1.48 1.50 23.24
CA SER A 466 -1.15 2.63 22.37
C SER A 466 -0.20 3.63 23.00
#